data_AF-A0AAW0SJM0-F1
#
_entry.id   AF-A0AAW0SJM0-F1
#
_cell.length_a   1.000
_cell.length_b   1.000
_cell.length_c   1.000
_cell.angle_alpha   90.00
_cell.angle_beta   90.00
_cell.angle_gamma   90.00
#
_symmetry.space_group_name_H-M   'P 1'
#
loop_
_entity.id
_entity.type
_entity.pdbx_description
1 polymer ?
#
loop_
_entity_poly.entity_id
_entity_poly.type
_entity_poly.pdbx_seq_one_letter_code
_entity_poly.pdbx_strand_id
1 'polypeptide(L)'
;MEASRSKITLKELCGGLPVSPLPPPRIRDPSIAHAPVRTHTLTPKQKELALSNALRYFPDRCHSILGPEFAEELRVLGHIYMYRFLPDIDMR
;
A
#
# COMPACT_ATOMS: atom_id res chain seq x y z
N MET A 1 -12.78 18.23 -6.27
CA MET A 1 -13.57 17.62 -5.18
C MET A 1 -12.58 17.02 -4.19
N GLU A 2 -11.97 17.86 -3.35
CA GLU A 2 -11.10 17.41 -2.27
C GLU A 2 -11.99 16.84 -1.16
N ALA A 3 -12.02 15.51 -1.04
CA ALA A 3 -12.48 14.91 0.19
C ALA A 3 -11.46 15.31 1.27
N SER A 4 -11.83 16.27 2.12
CA SER A 4 -11.11 16.62 3.33
C SER A 4 -10.91 15.35 4.14
N ARG A 5 -9.71 14.75 4.06
CA ARG A 5 -9.34 13.60 4.87
C ARG A 5 -9.01 14.14 6.25
N SER A 6 -9.88 13.88 7.22
CA SER A 6 -9.58 14.14 8.62
C SER A 6 -8.33 13.34 9.00
N LYS A 7 -7.32 14.03 9.56
CA LYS A 7 -6.08 13.38 10.01
C LYS A 7 -6.39 12.30 11.05
N ILE A 8 -5.76 11.14 10.90
CA ILE A 8 -5.95 10.02 11.83
C ILE A 8 -5.40 10.41 13.22
N THR A 9 -6.12 10.04 14.28
CA THR A 9 -5.69 10.23 15.66
C THR A 9 -4.80 9.08 16.14
N LEU A 10 -3.95 9.32 17.14
CA LEU A 10 -3.11 8.25 17.70
C LEU A 10 -3.91 7.05 18.25
N LYS A 11 -5.12 7.31 18.75
CA LYS A 11 -6.03 6.25 19.24
C LYS A 11 -6.48 5.32 18.11
N GLU A 12 -6.71 5.86 16.91
CA GLU A 12 -7.15 5.09 15.75
C GLU A 12 -6.04 4.17 15.21
N LEU A 13 -4.76 4.50 15.43
CA LEU A 13 -3.63 3.63 15.04
C LEU A 13 -3.67 2.27 15.76
N CYS A 14 -4.28 2.19 16.94
CA CYS A 14 -4.44 0.94 17.66
C CYS A 14 -5.40 -0.05 16.95
N GLY A 15 -6.21 0.43 16.00
CA GLY A 15 -7.15 -0.39 15.22
C GLY A 15 -6.50 -1.25 14.14
N GLY A 16 -5.20 -1.08 13.88
CA GLY A 16 -4.49 -1.80 12.84
C GLY A 16 -4.87 -1.34 11.42
N LEU A 17 -4.83 -2.26 10.46
CA LEU A 17 -5.08 -1.94 9.05
C LEU A 17 -6.59 -1.89 8.76
N PRO A 18 -7.11 -0.76 8.24
CA PRO A 18 -8.53 -0.66 7.86
C PRO A 18 -8.82 -1.53 6.62
N VAL A 19 -9.51 -2.64 6.82
CA VAL A 19 -9.89 -3.60 5.76
C VAL A 19 -11.39 -3.68 5.51
N SER A 20 -12.18 -2.90 6.24
CA SER A 20 -13.63 -2.78 6.07
C SER A 20 -14.11 -1.45 6.70
N PRO A 21 -14.34 -0.40 5.91
CA PRO A 21 -14.08 -0.30 4.46
C PRO A 21 -12.57 -0.23 4.14
N LEU A 22 -12.20 -0.56 2.90
CA LEU A 22 -10.84 -0.30 2.42
C LEU A 22 -10.66 1.22 2.22
N PRO A 23 -9.54 1.82 2.70
CA PRO A 23 -9.27 3.23 2.46
C PRO A 23 -9.03 3.46 0.96
N PRO A 24 -9.32 4.65 0.43
CA PRO A 24 -9.09 4.96 -0.98
C PRO A 24 -7.61 4.79 -1.40
N PRO A 25 -7.33 4.48 -2.68
CA PRO A 25 -5.96 4.39 -3.16
C PRO A 25 -5.22 5.71 -2.91
N ARG A 26 -3.92 5.61 -2.62
CA ARG A 26 -3.07 6.77 -2.33
C ARG A 26 -1.99 6.89 -3.40
N ILE A 27 -1.89 8.08 -3.98
CA ILE A 27 -0.85 8.42 -4.95
C ILE A 27 0.41 8.84 -4.18
N ARG A 28 1.59 8.54 -4.74
CA ARG A 28 2.87 9.02 -4.18
C ARG A 28 2.92 10.55 -4.24
N ASP A 29 3.23 11.15 -3.11
CA ASP A 29 3.37 12.61 -3.00
C ASP A 29 4.69 13.06 -3.63
N PRO A 30 4.69 13.84 -4.72
CA PRO A 30 5.93 14.27 -5.37
C PRO A 30 6.74 15.28 -4.55
N SER A 31 6.18 15.87 -3.50
CA SER A 31 6.85 16.88 -2.66
C SER A 31 7.85 16.28 -1.67
N ILE A 32 7.77 14.98 -1.40
CA ILE A 32 8.68 14.28 -0.49
C ILE A 32 9.75 13.51 -1.26
N ALA A 33 10.94 13.41 -0.68
CA ALA A 33 11.98 12.55 -1.21
C ALA A 33 11.54 11.08 -1.12
N HIS A 34 11.71 10.34 -2.22
CA HIS A 34 11.39 8.93 -2.27
C HIS A 34 12.62 8.07 -2.44
N ALA A 35 12.50 6.81 -1.99
CA ALA A 35 13.48 5.79 -2.32
C ALA A 35 13.58 5.62 -3.86
N PRO A 36 14.80 5.37 -4.38
CA PRO A 36 14.99 5.04 -5.79
C PRO A 36 14.26 3.74 -6.14
N VAL A 37 13.86 3.63 -7.41
CA VAL A 37 13.21 2.41 -7.93
C VAL A 37 14.19 1.25 -7.81
N ARG A 38 13.77 0.17 -7.14
CA ARG A 38 14.61 -1.03 -6.98
C ARG A 38 14.52 -1.91 -8.22
N THR A 39 15.62 -2.07 -8.93
CA THR A 39 15.71 -3.09 -9.98
C THR A 39 15.79 -4.46 -9.32
N HIS A 40 14.88 -5.35 -9.71
CA HIS A 40 14.76 -6.68 -9.13
C HIS A 40 14.69 -7.71 -10.25
N THR A 41 15.59 -8.70 -10.21
CA THR A 41 15.66 -9.79 -11.19
C THR A 41 14.74 -10.94 -10.78
N LEU A 42 13.49 -10.63 -10.41
CA LEU A 42 12.54 -11.65 -9.97
C LEU A 42 11.96 -12.39 -11.17
N THR A 43 12.00 -13.72 -11.11
CA THR A 43 11.27 -14.60 -12.02
C THR A 43 9.75 -14.42 -11.84
N PRO A 44 8.92 -14.84 -12.82
CA PRO A 44 7.46 -14.79 -12.68
C PRO A 44 6.96 -15.46 -11.40
N LYS A 45 7.53 -16.61 -11.04
CA LYS A 45 7.18 -17.33 -9.81
C LYS A 45 7.52 -16.55 -8.54
N GLN A 46 8.64 -15.86 -8.53
CA GLN A 46 9.02 -15.01 -7.39
C GLN A 46 8.16 -13.76 -7.28
N LYS A 47 7.68 -13.20 -8.40
CA LYS A 47 6.70 -12.11 -8.39
C LYS A 47 5.38 -12.58 -7.79
N GLU A 48 4.85 -13.73 -8.22
CA GLU A 48 3.67 -14.34 -7.60
C GLU A 48 3.84 -14.55 -6.09
N LEU A 49 5.01 -15.06 -5.66
CA LEU A 49 5.32 -15.24 -4.25
C LEU A 49 5.37 -13.91 -3.50
N ALA A 50 5.95 -12.86 -4.09
CA ALA A 50 5.98 -11.53 -3.49
C ALA A 50 4.56 -10.96 -3.29
N LEU A 51 3.67 -11.14 -4.27
CA LEU A 51 2.26 -10.75 -4.14
C LEU A 51 1.56 -11.57 -3.06
N SER A 52 1.74 -12.89 -3.02
CA SER A 52 1.16 -13.76 -1.97
C SER A 52 1.63 -13.35 -0.57
N ASN A 53 2.93 -13.05 -0.44
CA ASN A 53 3.51 -12.55 0.80
C ASN A 53 2.93 -11.20 1.24
N ALA A 54 2.60 -10.32 0.30
CA ALA A 54 1.95 -9.05 0.58
C ALA A 54 0.46 -9.25 0.96
N LEU A 55 -0.24 -10.12 0.25
CA LEU A 55 -1.67 -10.37 0.43
C LEU A 55 -2.00 -11.12 1.73
N ARG A 56 -1.04 -11.87 2.31
CA ARG A 56 -1.25 -12.61 3.59
C ARG A 56 -1.69 -11.74 4.77
N TYR A 57 -1.43 -10.43 4.71
CA TYR A 57 -1.83 -9.48 5.75
C TYR A 57 -3.28 -9.03 5.64
N PHE A 58 -3.97 -9.40 4.56
CA PHE A 58 -5.32 -8.94 4.25
C PHE A 58 -6.29 -10.10 4.10
N PRO A 59 -7.57 -9.92 4.48
CA PRO A 59 -8.61 -10.91 4.21
C PRO A 59 -8.85 -11.10 2.71
N ASP A 60 -9.27 -12.31 2.31
CA ASP A 60 -9.45 -12.70 0.90
C ASP A 60 -10.36 -11.78 0.10
N ARG A 61 -11.39 -11.21 0.74
CA ARG A 61 -12.30 -10.23 0.12
C ARG A 61 -11.59 -8.98 -0.42
N CYS A 62 -10.40 -8.66 0.09
CA CYS A 62 -9.61 -7.52 -0.34
C CYS A 62 -8.65 -7.86 -1.48
N HIS A 63 -8.36 -9.15 -1.73
CA HIS A 63 -7.31 -9.57 -2.66
C HIS A 63 -7.61 -9.20 -4.11
N SER A 64 -8.88 -9.17 -4.50
CA SER A 64 -9.29 -8.75 -5.85
C SER A 64 -8.95 -7.29 -6.16
N ILE A 65 -8.91 -6.43 -5.13
CA ILE A 65 -8.57 -5.01 -5.24
C ILE A 65 -7.07 -4.81 -5.03
N LEU A 66 -6.52 -5.38 -3.96
CA LEU A 66 -5.13 -5.17 -3.55
C LEU A 66 -4.12 -5.90 -4.43
N GLY A 67 -4.47 -7.04 -5.00
CA GLY A 67 -3.58 -7.85 -5.84
C GLY A 67 -3.04 -7.07 -7.05
N PRO A 68 -3.92 -6.50 -7.90
CA PRO A 68 -3.49 -5.67 -9.02
C PRO A 68 -2.69 -4.43 -8.58
N GLU A 69 -3.05 -3.80 -7.46
CA GLU A 69 -2.32 -2.63 -6.94
C GLU A 69 -0.89 -3.00 -6.51
N PHE A 70 -0.73 -4.10 -5.78
CA PHE A 70 0.58 -4.57 -5.34
C PHE A 70 1.44 -5.06 -6.52
N ALA A 71 0.82 -5.66 -7.54
CA ALA A 71 1.50 -6.00 -8.79
C ALA A 71 2.10 -4.76 -9.46
N GLU A 72 1.31 -3.69 -9.51
CA GLU A 72 1.70 -2.43 -10.13
C GLU A 72 2.80 -1.72 -9.31
N GLU A 73 2.69 -1.70 -7.98
CA GLU A 73 3.74 -1.18 -7.11
C GLU A 73 5.06 -1.94 -7.31
N LEU A 74 5.02 -3.28 -7.35
CA LEU A 74 6.21 -4.08 -7.60
C LEU A 74 6.83 -3.75 -8.97
N ARG A 75 6.00 -3.56 -10.01
CA ARG A 75 6.44 -3.26 -11.37
C ARG A 75 7.06 -1.86 -11.51
N VAL A 76 6.42 -0.84 -10.94
CA VAL A 76 6.80 0.57 -11.12
C VAL A 76 7.87 1.02 -10.12
N LEU A 77 7.78 0.52 -8.89
CA LEU A 77 8.59 0.99 -7.76
C LEU A 77 9.68 0.00 -7.38
N GLY A 78 9.54 -1.25 -7.81
CA GLY A 78 10.44 -2.33 -7.43
C GLY A 78 10.18 -2.90 -6.04
N HIS A 79 9.09 -2.49 -5.40
CA HIS A 79 8.73 -2.90 -4.06
C HIS A 79 7.23 -2.67 -3.82
N ILE A 80 6.62 -3.56 -3.03
CA ILE A 80 5.23 -3.43 -2.58
C ILE A 80 5.26 -2.63 -1.27
N TYR A 81 4.86 -1.36 -1.32
CA TYR A 81 4.83 -0.45 -0.18
C TYR A 81 3.45 -0.43 0.50
N MET A 82 2.41 -0.81 -0.23
CA MET A 82 1.03 -0.76 0.22
C MET A 82 0.58 0.68 0.54
N TYR A 83 0.83 1.64 -0.37
CA TYR A 83 0.61 3.08 -0.13
C TYR A 83 -0.83 3.42 0.30
N ARG A 84 -1.80 2.61 -0.12
CA ARG A 84 -3.20 2.70 0.30
C ARG A 84 -3.37 2.77 1.83
N PHE A 85 -2.49 2.12 2.60
CA PHE A 85 -2.56 2.05 4.06
C PHE A 85 -1.63 3.03 4.79
N LEU A 86 -0.91 3.89 4.07
CA LEU A 86 -0.10 4.93 4.70
C LEU A 86 -1.02 5.86 5.51
N PRO A 87 -0.85 5.98 6.83
CA PRO A 87 -1.73 6.79 7.66
C PRO A 87 -1.65 8.26 7.25
N ASP A 88 -2.77 8.97 7.38
CA ASP A 88 -2.83 10.41 7.16
C ASP A 88 -2.55 11.14 8.47
N ILE A 89 -1.31 11.00 8.93
CA ILE A 89 -0.80 11.66 10.12
C ILE A 89 0.48 12.40 9.76
N ASP A 90 0.77 13.44 10.52
CA ASP A 90 2.06 14.09 10.46
C ASP A 90 3.07 13.20 11.21
N MET A 91 3.95 12.53 10.45
CA MET A 91 4.97 11.64 11.01
C MET A 91 6.08 12.51 11.62
N ARG A 92 6.15 12.52 12.95
CA ARG A 92 7.11 13.31 13.73
C ARG A 92 7.71 12.48 14.86
#